data_AF-A0A7V9L3X0-F1
#
_entry.id   AF-A0A7V9L3X0-F1
#
_cell.length_a   1.000
_cell.length_b   1.000
_cell.length_c   1.000
_cell.angle_alpha   90.00
_cell.angle_beta   90.00
_cell.angle_gamma   90.00
#
_symmetry.space_group_name_H-M   'P 1'
#
loop_
_entity.id
_entity.type
_entity.pdbx_description
1 polymer ?
#
loop_
_entity_poly.entity_id
_entity_poly.type
_entity_poly.pdbx_seq_one_letter_code
_entity_poly.pdbx_strand_id
1 'polypeptide(L)'
;MTAVIGVALTIALALGKDNWKRPITEPNADASYYYVYLPSLVLDGDLDFTNQYAVTKNYYRWGKTPIGRPANPFGIGPAIFQLPVFVVGHAIAKLTGDRDDGFSRWETTLVMWTSIPCMLGAILLAYRLARRRVGGSPAYLGAVVAAIAGPILYYTIRQPGYAHPYATLFATWLIERWDASYVVDTATAPARASPSPPSSGHASPSPGDRPRSLRTW
;
A
#
# COMPACT_ATOMS: atom_id res chain seq x y z
N MET A 1 0.75 11.06 -18.71
CA MET A 1 1.38 9.77 -18.34
C MET A 1 0.57 9.01 -17.30
N THR A 2 0.31 9.56 -16.09
CA THR A 2 -0.48 8.86 -15.04
C THR A 2 -1.84 8.35 -15.51
N ALA A 3 -2.62 9.17 -16.22
CA ALA A 3 -3.92 8.76 -16.75
C ALA A 3 -3.83 7.60 -17.75
N VAL A 4 -2.80 7.61 -18.62
CA VAL A 4 -2.54 6.53 -19.58
C VAL A 4 -2.19 5.23 -18.83
N ILE A 5 -1.36 5.31 -17.79
CA ILE A 5 -1.06 4.16 -16.93
C ILE A 5 -2.36 3.66 -16.28
N GLY A 6 -3.18 4.54 -15.72
CA GLY A 6 -4.45 4.17 -15.11
C GLY A 6 -5.40 3.44 -16.07
N VAL A 7 -5.54 3.96 -17.30
CA VAL A 7 -6.33 3.31 -18.36
C VAL A 7 -5.75 1.94 -18.72
N ALA A 8 -4.43 1.84 -18.90
CA ALA A 8 -3.77 0.57 -19.21
C ALA A 8 -3.96 -0.47 -18.09
N LEU A 9 -3.81 -0.07 -16.82
CA LEU A 9 -4.06 -0.91 -15.66
C LEU A 9 -5.54 -1.35 -15.59
N THR A 10 -6.47 -0.45 -15.90
CA THR A 10 -7.91 -0.73 -15.92
C THR A 10 -8.24 -1.78 -16.97
N ILE A 11 -7.72 -1.62 -18.19
CA ILE A 11 -7.90 -2.59 -19.28
C ILE A 11 -7.27 -3.94 -18.90
N ALA A 12 -6.04 -3.92 -18.37
CA ALA A 12 -5.35 -5.13 -17.94
C ALA A 12 -6.10 -5.88 -16.84
N LEU A 13 -6.68 -5.16 -15.89
CA LEU A 13 -7.46 -5.77 -14.81
C LEU A 13 -8.82 -6.27 -15.28
N ALA A 14 -9.52 -5.52 -16.14
CA ALA A 14 -10.81 -5.91 -16.70
C ALA A 14 -10.72 -7.15 -17.62
N LEU A 15 -9.63 -7.30 -18.36
CA LEU A 15 -9.41 -8.42 -19.29
C LEU A 15 -8.59 -9.56 -18.67
N GLY A 16 -7.97 -9.33 -17.53
CA GLY A 16 -7.02 -10.26 -16.94
C GLY A 16 -7.69 -11.53 -16.41
N LYS A 17 -6.97 -12.63 -16.55
CA LYS A 17 -7.40 -13.94 -16.06
C LYS A 17 -6.30 -14.60 -15.28
N ASP A 18 -6.71 -15.48 -14.38
CA ASP A 18 -5.78 -16.32 -13.67
C ASP A 18 -5.21 -17.45 -14.52
N ASN A 19 -4.23 -18.18 -13.97
CA ASN A 19 -3.59 -19.27 -14.69
C ASN A 19 -4.64 -20.34 -15.04
N TRP A 20 -5.70 -20.46 -14.23
CA TRP A 20 -6.83 -21.36 -14.43
C TRP A 20 -7.99 -20.69 -15.19
N LYS A 21 -7.72 -19.58 -15.88
CA LYS A 21 -8.64 -18.81 -16.74
C LYS A 21 -9.82 -18.15 -16.01
N ARG A 22 -9.76 -18.00 -14.69
CA ARG A 22 -10.79 -17.30 -13.89
C ARG A 22 -10.58 -15.79 -13.91
N PRO A 23 -11.64 -14.98 -13.76
CA PRO A 23 -11.48 -13.53 -13.61
C PRO A 23 -10.61 -13.19 -12.39
N ILE A 24 -9.70 -12.23 -12.53
CA ILE A 24 -8.88 -11.70 -11.42
C ILE A 24 -9.65 -10.70 -10.54
N THR A 25 -10.89 -10.40 -10.91
CA THR A 25 -11.82 -9.51 -10.20
C THR A 25 -12.60 -10.21 -9.10
N GLU A 26 -12.37 -11.51 -8.91
CA GLU A 26 -12.95 -12.30 -7.82
C GLU A 26 -11.89 -12.61 -6.75
N PRO A 27 -12.25 -12.54 -5.46
CA PRO A 27 -11.32 -12.80 -4.37
C PRO A 27 -10.91 -14.29 -4.34
N ASN A 28 -9.61 -14.55 -4.49
CA ASN A 28 -9.00 -15.88 -4.37
C ASN A 28 -7.74 -15.85 -3.48
N ALA A 29 -7.37 -17.01 -2.92
CA ALA A 29 -6.19 -17.15 -2.05
C ALA A 29 -6.20 -16.06 -0.96
N ASP A 30 -5.11 -15.31 -0.73
CA ASP A 30 -5.06 -14.25 0.31
C ASP A 30 -6.18 -13.21 0.16
N ALA A 31 -6.57 -12.87 -1.07
CA ALA A 31 -7.61 -11.86 -1.31
C ALA A 31 -8.93 -12.24 -0.63
N SER A 32 -9.27 -13.53 -0.60
CA SER A 32 -10.46 -14.03 0.09
C SER A 32 -10.43 -13.65 1.56
N TYR A 33 -9.29 -13.83 2.23
CA TYR A 33 -9.15 -13.58 3.67
C TYR A 33 -9.14 -12.10 4.04
N TYR A 34 -8.63 -11.23 3.16
CA TYR A 34 -8.78 -9.78 3.31
C TYR A 34 -10.21 -9.31 3.01
N TYR A 35 -10.88 -9.95 2.05
CA TYR A 35 -12.20 -9.56 1.59
C TYR A 35 -13.32 -9.92 2.56
N VAL A 36 -13.28 -11.09 3.22
CA VAL A 36 -14.40 -11.60 4.04
C VAL A 36 -14.86 -10.66 5.15
N TYR A 37 -13.99 -9.76 5.62
CA TYR A 37 -14.34 -8.73 6.59
C TYR A 37 -15.46 -7.79 6.09
N LEU A 38 -15.50 -7.51 4.78
CA LEU A 38 -16.49 -6.60 4.18
C LEU A 38 -17.92 -7.12 4.36
N PRO A 39 -18.31 -8.28 3.78
CA PRO A 39 -19.66 -8.78 3.98
C PRO A 39 -19.97 -9.17 5.43
N SER A 40 -19.02 -9.74 6.17
CA SER A 40 -19.26 -10.15 7.58
C SER A 40 -19.58 -8.94 8.46
N LEU A 41 -18.87 -7.81 8.31
CA LEU A 41 -19.16 -6.61 9.11
C LEU A 41 -20.36 -5.82 8.59
N VAL A 42 -20.50 -5.68 7.27
CA VAL A 42 -21.50 -4.78 6.67
C VAL A 42 -22.87 -5.43 6.58
N LEU A 43 -22.93 -6.73 6.29
CA LEU A 43 -24.17 -7.46 6.05
C LEU A 43 -24.59 -8.29 7.27
N ASP A 44 -23.63 -9.00 7.88
CA ASP A 44 -23.93 -9.90 9.00
C ASP A 44 -23.79 -9.21 10.37
N GLY A 45 -23.01 -8.13 10.46
CA GLY A 45 -22.77 -7.38 11.69
C GLY A 45 -21.88 -8.13 12.69
N ASP A 46 -21.03 -9.04 12.20
CA ASP A 46 -20.17 -9.87 13.06
C ASP A 46 -18.75 -10.06 12.50
N LEU A 47 -18.02 -11.01 13.10
CA LEU A 47 -16.73 -11.50 12.63
C LEU A 47 -16.74 -13.03 12.68
N ASP A 48 -17.84 -13.64 12.21
CA ASP A 48 -17.96 -15.08 12.03
C ASP A 48 -17.92 -15.41 10.54
N PHE A 49 -16.73 -15.79 10.05
CA PHE A 49 -16.51 -15.97 8.61
C PHE A 49 -17.11 -17.28 8.04
N THR A 50 -18.02 -17.94 8.75
CA THR A 50 -18.51 -19.27 8.38
C THR A 50 -19.21 -19.27 7.02
N ASN A 51 -20.12 -18.33 6.79
CA ASN A 51 -20.81 -18.16 5.51
C ASN A 51 -19.86 -17.67 4.41
N GLN A 52 -18.96 -16.72 4.68
CA GLN A 52 -18.01 -16.27 3.66
C GLN A 52 -17.05 -17.40 3.25
N TYR A 53 -16.54 -18.20 4.19
CA TYR A 53 -15.67 -19.34 3.89
C TYR A 53 -16.41 -20.49 3.20
N ALA A 54 -17.75 -20.56 3.30
CA ALA A 54 -18.53 -21.49 2.47
C ALA A 54 -18.44 -21.11 0.98
N VAL A 55 -18.33 -19.82 0.66
CA VAL A 55 -18.17 -19.30 -0.71
C VAL A 55 -16.71 -19.35 -1.15
N THR A 56 -15.82 -18.66 -0.43
CA THR A 56 -14.42 -18.46 -0.82
C THR A 56 -13.56 -19.71 -0.67
N LYS A 57 -14.05 -20.67 0.12
CA LYS A 57 -13.33 -21.86 0.60
C LYS A 57 -12.16 -21.43 1.48
N ASN A 58 -12.15 -21.91 2.73
CA ASN A 58 -11.02 -21.72 3.66
C ASN A 58 -9.78 -22.50 3.14
N TYR A 59 -9.15 -21.96 2.10
CA TYR A 59 -8.12 -22.58 1.28
C TYR A 59 -6.90 -23.01 2.11
N TYR A 60 -6.46 -22.14 3.03
CA TYR A 60 -5.37 -22.41 3.98
C TYR A 60 -5.80 -23.25 5.19
N ARG A 61 -7.07 -23.62 5.29
CA ARG A 61 -7.62 -24.48 6.34
C ARG A 61 -7.33 -23.96 7.75
N TRP A 62 -7.41 -22.65 7.94
CA TRP A 62 -7.29 -22.07 9.28
C TRP A 62 -8.35 -22.66 10.20
N GLY A 63 -7.93 -23.04 11.40
CA GLY A 63 -8.80 -23.68 12.39
C GLY A 63 -9.82 -22.70 12.98
N LYS A 64 -10.31 -23.05 14.17
CA LYS A 64 -11.17 -22.15 14.95
C LYS A 64 -10.32 -21.32 15.91
N THR A 65 -10.80 -20.11 16.20
CA THR A 65 -10.31 -19.29 17.31
C THR A 65 -10.73 -19.90 18.66
N PRO A 66 -10.18 -19.42 19.80
CA PRO A 66 -10.60 -19.88 21.12
C PRO A 66 -12.10 -19.70 21.42
N ILE A 67 -12.77 -18.76 20.74
CA ILE A 67 -14.22 -18.52 20.86
C ILE A 67 -15.05 -19.35 19.86
N GLY A 68 -14.44 -20.31 19.16
CA GLY A 68 -15.14 -21.26 18.29
C GLY A 68 -15.46 -20.76 16.87
N ARG A 69 -15.11 -19.52 16.53
CA ARG A 69 -15.30 -18.92 15.19
C ARG A 69 -14.17 -19.28 14.22
N PRO A 70 -14.40 -19.30 12.89
CA PRO A 70 -13.33 -19.51 11.92
C PRO A 70 -12.20 -18.50 12.08
N ALA A 71 -10.96 -18.98 12.14
CA ALA A 71 -9.79 -18.12 12.29
C ALA A 71 -9.46 -17.42 10.95
N ASN A 72 -8.94 -16.20 11.09
CA ASN A 72 -8.44 -15.41 9.97
C ASN A 72 -7.19 -14.64 10.46
N PRO A 73 -5.97 -15.03 10.05
CA PRO A 73 -4.76 -14.32 10.46
C PRO A 73 -4.52 -13.04 9.63
N PHE A 74 -5.29 -12.81 8.56
CA PHE A 74 -5.10 -11.67 7.68
C PHE A 74 -5.71 -10.41 8.29
N GLY A 75 -4.96 -9.32 8.27
CA GLY A 75 -5.37 -8.07 8.90
C GLY A 75 -6.54 -7.39 8.19
N ILE A 76 -7.44 -6.77 8.97
CA ILE A 76 -8.65 -6.09 8.48
C ILE A 76 -8.38 -4.81 7.64
N GLY A 77 -7.16 -4.28 7.67
CA GLY A 77 -6.80 -2.98 7.08
C GLY A 77 -7.31 -2.72 5.65
N PRO A 78 -7.08 -3.63 4.67
CA PRO A 78 -7.60 -3.47 3.32
C PRO A 78 -9.13 -3.33 3.27
N ALA A 79 -9.87 -4.13 4.04
CA ALA A 79 -11.34 -4.07 4.08
C ALA A 79 -11.85 -2.72 4.58
N ILE A 80 -11.22 -2.13 5.61
CA ILE A 80 -11.59 -0.78 6.08
C ILE A 80 -11.43 0.25 4.96
N PHE A 81 -10.34 0.18 4.22
CA PHE A 81 -10.09 1.11 3.11
C PHE A 81 -11.06 0.89 1.93
N GLN A 82 -11.42 -0.36 1.67
CA GLN A 82 -12.29 -0.76 0.58
C GLN A 82 -13.79 -0.57 0.89
N LEU A 83 -14.15 -0.36 2.17
CA LEU A 83 -15.53 -0.29 2.64
C LEU A 83 -16.43 0.65 1.83
N PRO A 84 -16.05 1.91 1.53
CA PRO A 84 -16.91 2.80 0.75
C PRO A 84 -17.20 2.26 -0.65
N VAL A 85 -16.22 1.59 -1.27
CA VAL A 85 -16.35 1.03 -2.61
C VAL A 85 -17.20 -0.25 -2.58
N PHE A 86 -17.05 -1.06 -1.54
CA PHE A 86 -17.92 -2.22 -1.31
C PHE A 86 -19.39 -1.80 -1.16
N VAL A 87 -19.68 -0.76 -0.37
CA VAL A 87 -21.05 -0.24 -0.19
C VAL A 87 -21.67 0.20 -1.52
N VAL A 88 -20.89 0.88 -2.38
CA VAL A 88 -21.34 1.23 -3.74
C VAL A 88 -21.63 -0.01 -4.57
N GLY A 89 -20.73 -1.00 -4.56
CA GLY A 89 -20.94 -2.26 -5.27
C GLY A 89 -22.18 -3.02 -4.80
N HIS A 90 -22.38 -3.09 -3.50
CA HIS A 90 -23.55 -3.71 -2.88
C HIS A 90 -24.85 -2.98 -3.25
N ALA A 91 -24.84 -1.64 -3.24
CA ALA A 91 -26.00 -0.86 -3.69
C ALA A 91 -26.35 -1.15 -5.17
N ILE A 92 -25.35 -1.23 -6.05
CA ILE A 92 -25.56 -1.57 -7.47
C ILE A 92 -26.09 -3.00 -7.60
N ALA A 93 -25.57 -3.95 -6.83
CA ALA A 93 -26.05 -5.33 -6.82
C ALA A 93 -27.56 -5.38 -6.53
N LYS A 94 -28.00 -4.70 -5.46
CA LYS A 94 -29.42 -4.59 -5.10
C LYS A 94 -30.26 -3.92 -6.18
N LEU A 95 -29.78 -2.82 -6.76
CA LEU A 95 -30.50 -2.09 -7.81
C LEU A 95 -30.65 -2.88 -9.11
N THR A 96 -29.69 -3.78 -9.39
CA THR A 96 -29.72 -4.62 -10.60
C THR A 96 -30.39 -5.98 -10.38
N GLY A 97 -30.82 -6.29 -9.16
CA GLY A 97 -31.39 -7.59 -8.80
C GLY A 97 -30.38 -8.74 -8.91
N ASP A 98 -29.08 -8.44 -8.84
CA ASP A 98 -28.03 -9.46 -8.72
C ASP A 98 -28.02 -10.03 -7.30
N ARG A 99 -27.24 -11.08 -7.03
CA ARG A 99 -26.98 -11.52 -5.65
C ARG A 99 -26.44 -10.35 -4.83
N ASP A 100 -26.72 -10.28 -3.55
CA ASP A 100 -26.30 -9.18 -2.67
C ASP A 100 -25.71 -9.69 -1.34
N ASP A 101 -25.16 -10.91 -1.35
CA ASP A 101 -24.54 -11.55 -0.19
C ASP A 101 -23.04 -11.24 -0.04
N GLY A 102 -22.59 -10.15 -0.67
CA GLY A 102 -21.18 -9.76 -0.68
C GLY A 102 -20.35 -10.45 -1.75
N PHE A 103 -20.93 -11.31 -2.60
CA PHE A 103 -20.19 -12.04 -3.63
C PHE A 103 -20.72 -11.83 -5.04
N SER A 104 -21.51 -10.78 -5.27
CA SER A 104 -21.87 -10.34 -6.62
C SER A 104 -20.65 -9.87 -7.39
N ARG A 105 -20.81 -9.81 -8.72
CA ARG A 105 -19.77 -9.24 -9.58
C ARG A 105 -19.50 -7.77 -9.25
N TRP A 106 -20.51 -7.02 -8.81
CA TRP A 106 -20.39 -5.59 -8.50
C TRP A 106 -19.59 -5.37 -7.21
N GLU A 107 -19.91 -6.13 -6.17
CA GLU A 107 -19.24 -6.07 -4.87
C GLU A 107 -17.77 -6.51 -4.96
N THR A 108 -17.49 -7.57 -5.72
CA THR A 108 -16.13 -8.10 -5.84
C THR A 108 -15.28 -7.26 -6.80
N THR A 109 -15.79 -6.96 -8.00
CA THR A 109 -15.03 -6.27 -9.04
C THR A 109 -14.63 -4.87 -8.61
N LEU A 110 -15.57 -4.07 -8.07
CA LEU A 110 -15.24 -2.71 -7.65
C LEU A 110 -14.21 -2.69 -6.52
N VAL A 111 -14.30 -3.63 -5.58
CA VAL A 111 -13.31 -3.77 -4.51
C VAL A 111 -11.94 -4.13 -5.09
N MET A 112 -11.84 -5.07 -6.04
CA MET A 112 -10.57 -5.40 -6.69
C MET A 112 -10.00 -4.21 -7.48
N TRP A 113 -10.84 -3.39 -8.09
CA TRP A 113 -10.41 -2.18 -8.81
C TRP A 113 -9.71 -1.16 -7.93
N THR A 114 -9.88 -1.19 -6.60
CA THR A 114 -9.20 -0.27 -5.68
C THR A 114 -7.68 -0.46 -5.64
N SER A 115 -7.14 -1.56 -6.17
CA SER A 115 -5.69 -1.75 -6.34
C SER A 115 -5.06 -0.67 -7.24
N ILE A 116 -5.76 -0.25 -8.29
CA ILE A 116 -5.29 0.72 -9.30
C ILE A 116 -5.06 2.10 -8.67
N PRO A 117 -6.04 2.76 -8.02
CA PRO A 117 -5.82 4.04 -7.37
C PRO A 117 -4.77 3.93 -6.25
N CYS A 118 -4.62 2.79 -5.58
CA CYS A 118 -3.54 2.59 -4.61
C CYS A 118 -2.15 2.62 -5.26
N MET A 119 -1.96 1.88 -6.37
CA MET A 119 -0.70 1.91 -7.12
C MET A 119 -0.39 3.31 -7.68
N LEU A 120 -1.39 3.98 -8.26
CA LEU A 120 -1.23 5.34 -8.78
C LEU A 120 -0.89 6.33 -7.65
N GLY A 121 -1.57 6.23 -6.51
CA GLY A 121 -1.27 7.03 -5.33
C GLY A 121 0.16 6.81 -4.83
N ALA A 122 0.60 5.55 -4.75
CA ALA A 122 1.97 5.22 -4.38
C ALA A 122 3.00 5.82 -5.34
N ILE A 123 2.79 5.73 -6.67
CA ILE A 123 3.66 6.36 -7.67
C ILE A 123 3.73 7.87 -7.47
N LEU A 124 2.60 8.53 -7.24
CA LEU A 124 2.57 10.00 -7.05
C LEU A 124 3.26 10.42 -5.75
N LEU A 125 3.13 9.64 -4.68
CA LEU A 125 3.82 9.87 -3.41
C LEU A 125 5.32 9.64 -3.54
N ALA A 126 5.73 8.54 -4.19
CA ALA A 126 7.14 8.25 -4.47
C ALA A 126 7.77 9.33 -5.36
N TYR A 127 7.03 9.81 -6.37
CA TYR A 127 7.43 10.97 -7.16
C TYR A 127 7.63 12.22 -6.29
N ARG A 128 6.67 12.51 -5.40
CA ARG A 128 6.76 13.68 -4.50
C ARG A 128 7.93 13.59 -3.53
N LEU A 129 8.27 12.39 -3.06
CA LEU A 129 9.45 12.11 -2.28
C LEU A 129 10.73 12.35 -3.11
N ALA A 130 10.87 11.66 -4.24
CA ALA A 130 12.08 11.68 -5.05
C ALA A 130 12.37 13.07 -5.65
N ARG A 131 11.34 13.83 -6.03
CA ARG A 131 11.53 15.16 -6.66
C ARG A 131 12.21 16.18 -5.74
N ARG A 132 12.21 15.97 -4.42
CA ARG A 132 12.95 16.80 -3.46
C ARG A 132 14.46 16.68 -3.62
N ARG A 133 14.94 15.60 -4.25
CA ARG A 133 16.38 15.28 -4.37
C ARG A 133 16.90 15.36 -5.80
N VAL A 134 16.10 14.93 -6.79
CA VAL A 134 16.57 14.75 -8.17
C VAL A 134 15.77 15.53 -9.24
N GLY A 135 14.85 16.42 -8.82
CA GLY A 135 14.04 17.22 -9.74
C GLY A 135 12.82 16.48 -10.34
N GLY A 136 12.07 17.14 -11.23
CA GLY A 136 10.74 16.70 -11.68
C GLY A 136 10.71 15.40 -12.51
N SER A 137 11.05 15.49 -13.80
CA SER A 137 10.89 14.35 -14.73
C SER A 137 11.66 13.09 -14.32
N PRO A 138 12.94 13.15 -13.87
CA PRO A 138 13.67 11.97 -13.42
C PRO A 138 13.01 11.30 -12.21
N ALA A 139 12.49 12.07 -11.25
CA ALA A 139 11.80 11.51 -10.09
C ALA A 139 10.51 10.77 -10.47
N TYR A 140 9.73 11.33 -11.40
CA TYR A 140 8.49 10.69 -11.83
C TYR A 140 8.77 9.41 -12.62
N LEU A 141 9.74 9.45 -13.54
CA LEU A 141 10.15 8.26 -14.29
C LEU A 141 10.71 7.19 -13.34
N GLY A 142 11.55 7.57 -12.37
CA GLY A 142 12.07 6.65 -11.35
C GLY A 142 10.97 6.00 -10.52
N ALA A 143 9.95 6.76 -10.10
CA ALA A 143 8.81 6.21 -9.38
C ALA A 143 8.00 5.21 -10.21
N VAL A 144 7.76 5.50 -11.49
CA VAL A 144 7.09 4.58 -12.42
C VAL A 144 7.92 3.31 -12.62
N VAL A 145 9.22 3.45 -12.90
CA VAL A 145 10.15 2.31 -13.09
C VAL A 145 10.19 1.43 -11.84
N ALA A 146 10.30 2.02 -10.65
CA ALA A 146 10.28 1.27 -9.40
C ALA A 146 8.99 0.46 -9.21
N ALA A 147 7.84 1.04 -9.59
CA ALA A 147 6.56 0.36 -9.48
C ALA A 147 6.39 -0.80 -10.49
N ILE A 148 6.86 -0.65 -11.73
CA ILE A 148 6.71 -1.69 -12.75
C ILE A 148 7.79 -2.77 -12.71
N ALA A 149 9.00 -2.43 -12.23
CA ALA A 149 10.10 -3.38 -12.07
C ALA A 149 9.98 -4.17 -10.76
N GLY A 150 9.21 -3.66 -9.79
CA GLY A 150 8.93 -4.33 -8.53
C GLY A 150 7.73 -5.29 -8.60
N PRO A 151 7.42 -5.96 -7.47
CA PRO A 151 6.29 -6.89 -7.40
C PRO A 151 4.93 -6.19 -7.40
N ILE A 152 4.89 -4.88 -7.19
CA ILE A 152 3.62 -4.15 -6.99
C ILE A 152 2.73 -4.17 -8.23
N LEU A 153 3.30 -4.18 -9.44
CA LEU A 153 2.53 -4.32 -10.67
C LEU A 153 1.79 -5.67 -10.72
N TYR A 154 2.48 -6.74 -10.32
CA TYR A 154 1.88 -8.07 -10.21
C TYR A 154 0.72 -8.07 -9.21
N TYR A 155 0.91 -7.53 -8.02
CA TYR A 155 -0.17 -7.46 -7.02
C TYR A 155 -1.29 -6.48 -7.38
N THR A 156 -1.03 -5.49 -8.24
CA THR A 156 -2.07 -4.56 -8.68
C THR A 156 -2.97 -5.18 -9.74
N ILE A 157 -2.42 -5.95 -10.66
CA ILE A 157 -3.19 -6.55 -11.77
C ILE A 157 -3.56 -7.98 -11.44
N ARG A 158 -2.59 -8.83 -11.12
CA ARG A 158 -2.77 -10.28 -11.09
C ARG A 158 -3.40 -10.79 -9.80
N GLN A 159 -3.17 -10.07 -8.70
CA GLN A 159 -3.68 -10.38 -7.35
C GLN A 159 -4.22 -9.12 -6.63
N PRO A 160 -5.21 -8.42 -7.24
CA PRO A 160 -5.62 -7.07 -6.83
C PRO A 160 -6.21 -6.98 -5.41
N GLY A 161 -6.74 -8.09 -4.89
CA GLY A 161 -7.32 -8.15 -3.55
C GLY A 161 -6.32 -8.42 -2.43
N TYR A 162 -5.03 -8.57 -2.72
CA TYR A 162 -4.01 -8.76 -1.69
C TYR A 162 -3.71 -7.44 -0.99
N ALA A 163 -3.15 -7.48 0.22
CA ALA A 163 -2.83 -6.26 0.97
C ALA A 163 -1.74 -5.38 0.32
N HIS A 164 -0.96 -5.90 -0.63
CA HIS A 164 0.24 -5.23 -1.15
C HIS A 164 -0.01 -3.84 -1.77
N PRO A 165 -1.00 -3.61 -2.65
CA PRO A 165 -1.30 -2.27 -3.19
C PRO A 165 -1.55 -1.23 -2.09
N TYR A 166 -2.32 -1.61 -1.07
CA TYR A 166 -2.65 -0.76 0.07
C TYR A 166 -1.42 -0.53 0.96
N ALA A 167 -0.69 -1.59 1.29
CA ALA A 167 0.53 -1.49 2.09
C ALA A 167 1.58 -0.59 1.40
N THR A 168 1.76 -0.72 0.09
CA THR A 168 2.67 0.14 -0.67
C THR A 168 2.21 1.61 -0.65
N LEU A 169 0.91 1.89 -0.82
CA LEU A 169 0.37 3.25 -0.70
C LEU A 169 0.67 3.85 0.68
N PHE A 170 0.27 3.17 1.75
CA PHE A 170 0.41 3.69 3.11
C PHE A 170 1.86 3.76 3.59
N ALA A 171 2.70 2.78 3.24
CA ALA A 171 4.12 2.83 3.55
C ALA A 171 4.83 3.98 2.81
N THR A 172 4.54 4.16 1.52
CA THR A 172 5.11 5.26 0.75
C THR A 172 4.62 6.60 1.29
N TRP A 173 3.36 6.68 1.71
CA TRP A 173 2.82 7.88 2.34
C TRP A 173 3.54 8.21 3.65
N LEU A 174 3.69 7.22 4.54
CA LEU A 174 4.42 7.39 5.80
C LEU A 174 5.85 7.89 5.56
N ILE A 175 6.59 7.24 4.67
CA ILE A 175 7.97 7.63 4.33
C ILE A 175 8.01 9.03 3.73
N GLU A 176 7.09 9.35 2.82
CA GLU A 176 7.06 10.67 2.19
C GLU A 176 6.74 11.79 3.19
N ARG A 177 5.85 11.54 4.17
CA ARG A 177 5.54 12.48 5.26
C ARG A 177 6.71 12.62 6.23
N TRP A 178 7.35 11.50 6.58
CA TRP A 178 8.52 11.46 7.43
C TRP A 178 9.69 12.25 6.82
N ASP A 179 9.96 12.06 5.53
CA ASP A 179 10.97 12.87 4.83
C ASP A 179 10.58 14.36 4.78
N ALA A 180 9.29 14.66 4.61
CA ALA A 180 8.80 16.04 4.54
C ALA A 180 9.00 16.82 5.85
N SER A 181 8.95 16.16 7.01
CA SER A 181 9.11 16.86 8.29
C SER A 181 10.50 17.47 8.47
N TYR A 182 11.55 16.90 7.89
CA TYR A 182 12.91 17.46 7.97
C TYR A 182 13.12 18.72 7.11
N VAL A 183 12.26 18.97 6.12
CA VAL A 183 12.39 20.13 5.23
C VAL A 183 11.92 21.41 5.91
N VAL A 184 10.99 21.32 6.87
CA VAL A 184 10.48 22.48 7.63
C VAL A 184 11.52 22.98 8.64
N ASP A 185 12.28 22.08 9.25
CA ASP A 185 13.29 22.41 10.28
C ASP A 185 14.51 23.16 9.70
N THR A 186 14.85 22.92 8.44
CA THR A 186 16.00 23.59 7.79
C THR A 186 15.68 25.02 7.33
N ALA A 187 14.41 25.35 7.08
CA ALA A 187 13.99 26.71 6.70
C ALA A 187 13.87 27.68 7.89
N THR A 188 13.78 27.15 9.12
CA THR A 188 13.66 27.94 10.36
C THR A 188 14.90 27.88 11.25
N ALA A 189 15.90 27.07 10.91
CA ALA A 189 17.17 27.05 11.62
C ALA A 189 17.87 28.42 11.48
N PRO A 190 18.18 29.13 12.58
CA PRO A 190 18.96 30.35 12.50
C PRO A 190 20.29 30.02 11.84
N ALA A 191 20.72 30.87 10.90
CA ALA A 191 22.02 30.74 10.24
C ALA A 191 23.08 30.52 11.32
N ARG A 192 23.66 29.31 11.37
CA ARG A 192 24.79 29.05 12.28
C ARG A 192 25.86 30.07 11.92
N ALA A 193 26.09 31.00 12.83
CA ALA A 193 27.19 31.95 12.70
C ALA A 193 28.46 31.15 12.43
N SER A 194 29.09 31.43 11.29
CA SER A 194 30.41 30.87 10.96
C SER A 194 31.33 31.15 12.15
N PRO A 195 32.01 30.14 12.72
CA PRO A 195 32.99 30.41 13.76
C PRO A 195 34.03 31.38 13.20
N SER A 196 34.24 32.48 13.91
CA SER A 196 35.30 33.43 13.60
C SER A 196 36.62 32.68 13.40
N PRO A 197 37.43 33.02 12.38
CA PRO A 197 38.72 32.38 12.21
C PRO A 197 39.53 32.54 13.51
N PRO A 198 40.25 31.50 13.95
CA PRO A 198 41.05 31.58 15.16
C PRO A 198 42.05 32.72 15.00
N SER A 199 42.06 33.65 15.96
CA SER A 199 43.12 34.65 16.07
C SER A 199 44.46 33.90 16.05
N SER A 200 45.36 34.31 15.16
CA SER A 200 46.72 33.78 15.03
C SER A 200 47.54 34.09 16.29
N GLY A 201 47.28 33.34 17.36
CA GLY A 201 48.12 33.26 18.54
C GLY A 201 49.10 32.10 18.34
N HIS A 202 50.37 32.42 18.15
CA HIS A 202 51.44 31.44 18.21
C HIS A 202 51.42 30.74 19.57
N ALA A 203 51.01 29.47 19.59
CA ALA A 203 51.25 28.56 20.71
C ALA A 203 52.07 27.39 20.19
N SER A 204 53.31 27.29 20.67
CA SER A 204 54.24 26.20 20.40
C SER A 204 53.66 24.85 20.86
N PRO A 205 53.86 23.75 20.13
CA PRO A 205 53.29 22.46 20.51
C PRO A 205 54.05 21.83 21.69
N SER A 206 53.31 21.42 22.72
CA SER A 206 53.82 20.52 23.76
C SER A 206 53.68 19.06 23.30
N PRO A 207 54.69 18.20 23.48
CA PRO A 207 54.68 16.85 22.94
C PRO A 207 53.95 15.90 23.88
N GLY A 208 52.70 15.57 23.56
CA GLY A 208 52.01 14.52 24.32
C GLY A 208 50.53 14.47 24.11
N ASP A 209 50.07 14.10 22.91
CA ASP A 209 48.77 13.44 22.77
C ASP A 209 48.70 12.68 21.44
N ARG A 210 48.78 11.34 21.52
CA ARG A 210 48.45 10.46 20.39
C ARG A 210 46.95 10.21 20.39
N PRO A 211 46.24 10.35 19.26
CA PRO A 211 44.83 10.02 19.21
C PRO A 211 44.61 8.50 19.30
N ARG A 212 43.71 8.08 20.20
CA ARG A 212 43.16 6.71 20.24
C ARG A 212 42.41 6.42 18.94
N SER A 213 42.71 5.29 18.31
CA SER A 213 42.03 4.80 17.12
C SER A 213 40.55 4.51 17.38
N LEU A 214 39.71 4.97 16.46
CA LEU A 214 38.27 4.69 16.39
C LEU A 214 38.06 3.19 16.10
N ARG A 215 37.27 2.52 16.93
CA ARG A 215 36.67 1.21 16.59
C ARG A 215 35.47 1.45 15.68
N THR A 216 35.50 0.84 14.51
CA THR A 216 34.34 0.66 13.64
C THR A 216 33.46 -0.46 14.19
N TRP A 217 32.14 -0.24 14.16
CA TRP A 217 31.13 -1.29 14.24
C TRP A 217 30.93 -1.92 12.86
#